data_AF-A0A838QPG2-F1
#
_entry.id   AF-A0A838QPG2-F1
#
_cell.length_a   1.000
_cell.length_b   1.000
_cell.length_c   1.000
_cell.angle_alpha   90.00
_cell.angle_beta   90.00
_cell.angle_gamma   90.00
#
_symmetry.space_group_name_H-M   'P 1'
#
loop_
_entity.id
_entity.type
_entity.pdbx_description
1 polymer ?
#
loop_
_entity_poly.entity_id
_entity_poly.type
_entity_poly.pdbx_seq_one_letter_code
_entity_poly.pdbx_strand_id
1 'polypeptide(L)'
;MWALLPAAAVLLVVGLIDDAHGLTGIYKLAGQVLSASLLVAGGFRFDVINLFGWEFPLGDFGVPLSLFFCLGAINAFNLIDGSDALAASIGAVVCITLGVITVAQGEFGAALLSFGVAGALVGFLRFNAPPARIYLGDTGSMLIGLVVAAVAIGCSIKEQTATVLAVPVAICAIPILDAAAAMVRRITTGQSVFTPDRGHLHHALLLRGLSVGQTAAAAAGLTALTCAGALASYFSGYQSIAVVTTIIVFSALAAGSIFGHAELRLISSHTRLLGRRFIGRCFVASNEAEGSDHSIQIQGARQWNRLWDALREAAQRYDLVAMKLIIAIPQLHESFYASWKCTERLAVENGWRLTLPLSSRGVEVGRLAVVGSEAGAAALLQMQRWIDYLEEVDPEIELILSRGPCAHGTTASVSCNEVESHDFGELAGVGLAS
;
A
#
# COMPACT_ATOMS: atom_id res chain seq x y z
N MET A 1 -27.61 0.14 -20.39
CA MET A 1 -27.99 0.15 -18.96
C MET A 1 -28.51 -1.19 -18.43
N TRP A 2 -29.33 -1.95 -19.15
CA TRP A 2 -29.88 -3.22 -18.66
C TRP A 2 -28.85 -4.24 -18.16
N ALA A 3 -27.65 -4.27 -18.75
CA ALA A 3 -26.55 -5.13 -18.31
C ALA A 3 -26.01 -4.81 -16.91
N LEU A 4 -26.28 -3.62 -16.36
CA LEU A 4 -25.89 -3.27 -15.00
C LEU A 4 -26.69 -4.05 -13.95
N LEU A 5 -27.96 -4.39 -14.23
CA LEU A 5 -28.81 -5.11 -13.28
C LEU A 5 -28.28 -6.50 -12.92
N PRO A 6 -27.94 -7.40 -13.88
CA PRO A 6 -27.38 -8.70 -13.55
C PRO A 6 -25.98 -8.57 -12.93
N ALA A 7 -25.16 -7.62 -13.38
CA ALA A 7 -23.84 -7.36 -12.77
C ALA A 7 -23.97 -6.91 -11.30
N ALA A 8 -24.91 -6.01 -11.00
CA ALA A 8 -25.20 -5.53 -9.66
C ALA A 8 -25.78 -6.64 -8.76
N ALA A 9 -26.68 -7.48 -9.30
CA ALA A 9 -27.24 -8.61 -8.56
C ALA A 9 -26.15 -9.59 -8.11
N VAL A 10 -25.18 -9.90 -8.98
CA VAL A 10 -24.03 -10.74 -8.62
C VAL A 10 -23.24 -10.13 -7.48
N LEU A 11 -22.86 -8.85 -7.56
CA LEU A 11 -22.08 -8.22 -6.48
C LEU A 11 -22.86 -8.07 -5.20
N LEU A 12 -24.17 -7.81 -5.28
CA LEU A 12 -25.03 -7.71 -4.11
C LEU A 12 -25.10 -9.05 -3.37
N VAL A 13 -25.22 -10.17 -4.09
CA VAL A 13 -25.17 -11.51 -3.49
C VAL A 13 -23.79 -11.80 -2.89
N VAL A 14 -22.71 -11.51 -3.62
CA VAL A 14 -21.34 -11.73 -3.13
C VAL A 14 -21.07 -10.91 -1.87
N GLY A 15 -21.42 -9.62 -1.89
CA GLY A 15 -21.26 -8.73 -0.75
C GLY A 15 -22.10 -9.16 0.45
N LEU A 16 -23.35 -9.57 0.25
CA LEU A 16 -24.20 -10.05 1.35
C LEU A 16 -23.64 -11.32 1.99
N ILE A 17 -23.09 -12.23 1.17
CA ILE A 17 -22.44 -13.45 1.67
C ILE A 17 -21.16 -13.09 2.44
N ASP A 18 -20.37 -12.14 1.92
CA ASP A 18 -19.13 -11.66 2.55
C ASP A 18 -19.41 -10.98 3.90
N ASP A 19 -20.37 -10.06 3.95
CA ASP A 19 -20.78 -9.36 5.17
C ASP A 19 -21.34 -10.34 6.23
N ALA A 20 -21.94 -11.47 5.81
CA ALA A 20 -22.51 -12.46 6.71
C ALA A 20 -21.52 -13.54 7.18
N HIS A 21 -20.59 -13.97 6.32
CA HIS A 21 -19.75 -15.15 6.57
C HIS A 21 -18.23 -14.90 6.47
N GLY A 22 -17.79 -13.76 5.95
CA GLY A 22 -16.38 -13.43 5.71
C GLY A 22 -15.74 -14.32 4.64
N LEU A 23 -15.89 -13.97 3.36
CA LEU A 23 -15.32 -14.71 2.25
C LEU A 23 -13.80 -14.53 2.16
N THR A 24 -13.12 -15.56 1.67
CA THR A 24 -11.72 -15.39 1.27
C THR A 24 -11.62 -14.51 0.02
N GLY A 25 -10.53 -13.74 -0.09
CA GLY A 25 -10.35 -12.77 -1.18
C GLY A 25 -10.46 -13.38 -2.59
N ILE A 26 -10.17 -14.66 -2.77
CA ILE A 26 -10.30 -15.34 -4.07
C ILE A 26 -11.78 -15.46 -4.48
N TYR A 27 -12.68 -15.83 -3.56
CA TYR A 27 -14.11 -15.95 -3.87
C TYR A 27 -14.75 -14.59 -4.13
N LYS A 28 -14.33 -13.57 -3.36
CA LYS A 28 -14.74 -12.17 -3.59
C LYS A 28 -14.31 -11.70 -4.98
N LEU A 29 -13.03 -11.91 -5.33
CA LEU A 29 -12.50 -11.55 -6.64
C LEU A 29 -13.20 -12.31 -7.78
N ALA A 30 -13.50 -13.60 -7.62
CA ALA A 30 -14.24 -14.36 -8.62
C ALA A 30 -15.64 -13.77 -8.89
N GLY A 31 -16.35 -13.36 -7.83
CA GLY A 31 -17.63 -12.67 -7.94
C GLY A 31 -17.51 -11.32 -8.64
N GLN A 32 -16.47 -10.54 -8.33
CA GLN A 32 -16.18 -9.27 -9.00
C GLN A 32 -15.86 -9.45 -10.49
N VAL A 33 -15.06 -10.47 -10.84
CA VAL A 33 -14.73 -10.81 -12.24
C VAL A 33 -15.98 -11.21 -13.01
N LEU A 34 -16.85 -12.03 -12.42
CA LEU A 34 -18.11 -12.43 -13.03
C LEU A 34 -19.00 -11.21 -13.29
N SER A 35 -19.17 -10.34 -12.30
CA SER A 35 -19.97 -9.12 -12.44
C SER A 35 -19.41 -8.18 -13.52
N ALA A 36 -18.10 -7.91 -13.48
CA ALA A 36 -17.43 -7.07 -14.49
C ALA A 36 -17.57 -7.67 -15.90
N SER A 37 -17.47 -9.00 -16.03
CA SER A 37 -17.64 -9.69 -17.31
C SER A 37 -19.05 -9.56 -17.87
N LEU A 38 -20.09 -9.67 -17.02
CA LEU A 38 -21.48 -9.45 -17.44
C LEU A 38 -21.70 -8.00 -17.91
N LEU A 39 -21.10 -7.03 -17.23
CA LEU A 39 -21.19 -5.62 -17.59
C LEU A 39 -20.51 -5.36 -18.95
N VAL A 40 -19.29 -5.86 -19.16
CA VAL A 40 -18.52 -5.72 -20.40
C VAL A 40 -19.19 -6.45 -21.57
N ALA A 41 -19.72 -7.67 -21.33
CA ALA A 41 -20.52 -8.40 -22.32
C ALA A 41 -21.79 -7.65 -22.73
N GLY A 42 -22.31 -6.81 -21.83
CA GLY A 42 -23.42 -5.89 -22.08
C GLY A 42 -23.05 -4.64 -22.90
N GLY A 43 -21.82 -4.53 -23.39
CA GLY A 43 -21.34 -3.43 -24.24
C GLY A 43 -20.69 -2.27 -23.49
N PHE A 44 -20.51 -2.37 -22.16
CA PHE A 44 -19.74 -1.38 -21.41
C PHE A 44 -18.25 -1.65 -21.56
N ARG A 45 -17.68 -1.23 -22.68
CA ARG A 45 -16.25 -1.35 -22.94
C ARG A 45 -15.67 -0.07 -23.55
N PHE A 46 -14.37 0.13 -23.38
CA PHE A 46 -13.64 1.19 -24.08
C PHE A 46 -13.33 0.71 -25.50
N ASP A 47 -13.87 1.36 -26.52
CA ASP A 47 -13.57 1.01 -27.93
C ASP A 47 -12.42 1.84 -28.50
N VAL A 48 -12.25 3.08 -28.04
CA VAL A 48 -11.21 4.01 -28.49
C VAL A 48 -10.63 4.71 -27.27
N ILE A 49 -9.32 4.93 -27.21
CA ILE A 49 -8.70 5.89 -26.28
C ILE A 49 -8.27 7.08 -27.10
N ASN A 50 -8.58 8.28 -26.64
CA ASN A 50 -7.96 9.46 -27.21
C ASN A 50 -6.97 10.11 -26.23
N LEU A 51 -5.74 10.31 -26.71
CA LEU A 51 -4.63 10.88 -25.98
C LEU A 51 -4.15 12.11 -26.75
N PHE A 52 -4.32 13.30 -26.17
CA PHE A 52 -3.84 14.55 -26.77
C PHE A 52 -4.32 14.79 -28.22
N GLY A 53 -5.55 14.39 -28.53
CA GLY A 53 -6.15 14.54 -29.86
C GLY A 53 -5.88 13.37 -30.81
N TRP A 54 -5.10 12.36 -30.40
CA TRP A 54 -4.85 11.15 -31.18
C TRP A 54 -5.81 10.04 -30.75
N GLU A 55 -6.59 9.52 -31.69
CA GLU A 55 -7.50 8.40 -31.48
C GLU A 55 -6.79 7.06 -31.69
N PHE A 56 -6.80 6.22 -30.66
CA PHE A 56 -6.27 4.87 -30.66
C PHE A 56 -7.42 3.87 -30.55
N PRO A 57 -7.84 3.22 -31.64
CA PRO A 57 -8.84 2.16 -31.57
C PRO A 57 -8.26 0.96 -30.80
N LEU A 58 -8.96 0.52 -29.77
CA LEU A 58 -8.50 -0.55 -28.89
C LEU A 58 -8.79 -1.95 -29.47
N GLY A 59 -9.84 -2.08 -30.29
CA GLY A 59 -10.30 -3.38 -30.78
C GLY A 59 -10.53 -4.35 -29.62
N ASP A 60 -9.96 -5.56 -29.72
CA ASP A 60 -10.10 -6.60 -28.70
C ASP A 60 -9.44 -6.23 -27.36
N PHE A 61 -8.49 -5.29 -27.35
CA PHE A 61 -7.85 -4.81 -26.12
C PHE A 61 -8.80 -3.96 -25.25
N GLY A 62 -9.92 -3.50 -25.80
CA GLY A 62 -10.95 -2.79 -25.06
C GLY A 62 -11.58 -3.63 -23.95
N VAL A 63 -11.74 -4.94 -24.18
CA VAL A 63 -12.31 -5.89 -23.21
C VAL A 63 -11.45 -6.01 -21.95
N PRO A 64 -10.16 -6.41 -22.01
CA PRO A 64 -9.33 -6.53 -20.82
C PRO A 64 -9.12 -5.19 -20.12
N LEU A 65 -9.04 -4.08 -20.85
CA LEU A 65 -8.94 -2.75 -20.25
C LEU A 65 -10.18 -2.38 -19.43
N SER A 66 -11.37 -2.62 -19.96
CA SER A 66 -12.62 -2.34 -19.24
C SER A 66 -12.82 -3.27 -18.05
N LEU A 67 -12.49 -4.56 -18.18
CA LEU A 67 -12.46 -5.48 -17.04
C LEU A 67 -11.52 -4.98 -15.95
N PHE A 68 -10.30 -4.59 -16.32
CA PHE A 68 -9.33 -4.05 -15.37
C PHE A 68 -9.85 -2.79 -14.68
N PHE A 69 -10.44 -1.85 -15.43
CA PHE A 69 -11.00 -0.63 -14.87
C PHE A 69 -12.18 -0.91 -13.93
N CYS A 70 -13.10 -1.81 -14.30
CA CYS A 70 -14.21 -2.23 -13.45
C CYS A 70 -13.72 -2.86 -12.14
N LEU A 71 -12.82 -3.85 -12.23
CA LEU A 71 -12.24 -4.51 -11.06
C LEU A 71 -11.47 -3.51 -10.18
N GLY A 72 -10.73 -2.61 -10.80
CA GLY A 72 -9.99 -1.55 -10.11
C GLY A 72 -10.93 -0.62 -9.35
N ALA A 73 -12.00 -0.14 -9.97
CA ALA A 73 -12.99 0.73 -9.33
C ALA A 73 -13.73 0.01 -8.18
N ILE A 74 -14.19 -1.23 -8.39
CA ILE A 74 -14.86 -2.03 -7.36
C ILE A 74 -13.95 -2.21 -6.14
N ASN A 75 -12.70 -2.63 -6.36
CA ASN A 75 -11.76 -2.84 -5.26
C ASN A 75 -11.30 -1.53 -4.62
N ALA A 76 -11.17 -0.44 -5.39
CA ALA A 76 -10.79 0.86 -4.84
C ALA A 76 -11.84 1.39 -3.86
N PHE A 77 -13.13 1.33 -4.22
CA PHE A 77 -14.20 1.74 -3.31
C PHE A 77 -14.35 0.81 -2.11
N ASN A 78 -14.18 -0.51 -2.32
CA ASN A 78 -14.19 -1.48 -1.23
C ASN A 78 -13.06 -1.23 -0.21
N LEU A 79 -11.86 -0.89 -0.69
CA LEU A 79 -10.69 -0.70 0.17
C LEU A 79 -10.72 0.62 0.97
N ILE A 80 -11.36 1.66 0.42
CA ILE A 80 -11.56 2.93 1.14
C ILE A 80 -12.63 2.85 2.22
N ASP A 81 -13.53 1.86 2.15
CA ASP A 81 -14.59 1.64 3.14
C ASP A 81 -14.07 1.08 4.49
N GLY A 82 -12.98 1.65 4.99
CA GLY A 82 -12.36 1.31 6.27
C GLY A 82 -12.57 2.36 7.37
N SER A 83 -13.30 3.45 7.07
CA SER A 83 -13.52 4.57 8.00
C SER A 83 -14.90 5.19 7.82
N ASP A 84 -15.52 5.57 8.94
CA ASP A 84 -16.79 6.30 8.99
C ASP A 84 -16.79 7.51 8.03
N ALA A 85 -17.90 7.69 7.31
CA ALA A 85 -18.17 8.72 6.30
C ALA A 85 -17.23 8.77 5.08
N LEU A 86 -16.15 7.98 5.02
CA LEU A 86 -15.12 8.14 4.00
C LEU A 86 -15.60 7.68 2.61
N ALA A 87 -15.94 6.40 2.46
CA ALA A 87 -16.37 5.85 1.17
C ALA A 87 -17.66 6.50 0.67
N ALA A 88 -18.61 6.77 1.57
CA ALA A 88 -19.89 7.40 1.22
C ALA A 88 -19.72 8.86 0.76
N SER A 89 -18.85 9.65 1.39
CA SER A 89 -18.60 11.05 0.98
C SER A 89 -17.87 11.15 -0.35
N ILE A 90 -16.84 10.33 -0.57
CA ILE A 90 -16.12 10.23 -1.84
C ILE A 90 -17.08 9.74 -2.95
N GLY A 91 -17.83 8.67 -2.68
CA GLY A 91 -18.80 8.11 -3.62
C GLY A 91 -19.88 9.11 -4.03
N ALA A 92 -20.40 9.91 -3.08
CA ALA A 92 -21.38 10.95 -3.37
C ALA A 92 -20.81 12.02 -4.32
N VAL A 93 -19.60 12.53 -4.06
CA VAL A 93 -18.94 13.53 -4.92
C VAL A 93 -18.71 12.98 -6.33
N VAL A 94 -18.20 11.75 -6.43
CA VAL A 94 -17.96 11.06 -7.71
C VAL A 94 -19.26 10.88 -8.49
N CYS A 95 -20.32 10.40 -7.82
CA CYS A 95 -21.60 10.16 -8.47
C CYS A 95 -22.29 11.47 -8.91
N ILE A 96 -22.22 12.55 -8.12
CA ILE A 96 -22.71 13.87 -8.53
C ILE A 96 -22.01 14.33 -9.81
N THR A 97 -20.68 14.19 -9.85
CA THR A 97 -19.85 14.61 -10.98
C THR A 97 -20.21 13.84 -12.25
N LEU A 98 -20.33 12.51 -12.15
CA LEU A 98 -20.78 11.67 -13.26
C LEU A 98 -22.22 11.98 -13.68
N GLY A 99 -23.10 12.31 -12.73
CA GLY A 99 -24.46 12.76 -12.99
C GLY A 99 -24.50 14.04 -13.84
N VAL A 100 -23.67 15.03 -13.51
CA VAL A 100 -23.57 16.28 -14.30
C VAL A 100 -23.07 16.01 -15.72
N ILE A 101 -22.02 15.18 -15.87
CA ILE A 101 -21.46 14.84 -17.18
C ILE A 101 -22.51 14.10 -18.03
N THR A 102 -23.18 13.10 -17.46
CA THR A 102 -24.19 12.31 -18.19
C THR A 102 -25.42 13.14 -18.58
N VAL A 103 -25.84 14.12 -17.77
CA VAL A 103 -26.86 15.11 -18.18
C VAL A 103 -26.38 15.90 -19.39
N ALA A 104 -25.14 16.39 -19.36
CA ALA A 104 -24.58 17.17 -20.47
C ALA A 104 -24.44 16.33 -21.76
N GLN A 105 -24.31 15.01 -21.65
CA GLN A 105 -24.31 14.08 -22.78
C GLN A 105 -25.72 13.69 -23.26
N GLY A 106 -26.78 14.08 -22.57
CA GLY A 106 -28.16 13.66 -22.85
C GLY A 106 -28.52 12.25 -22.34
N GLU A 107 -27.66 11.63 -21.54
CA GLU A 107 -27.85 10.28 -20.99
C GLU A 107 -28.64 10.30 -19.68
N PHE A 108 -29.91 10.65 -19.75
CA PHE A 108 -30.76 10.81 -18.57
C PHE A 108 -30.89 9.54 -17.72
N GLY A 109 -30.79 8.34 -18.32
CA GLY A 109 -30.79 7.08 -17.55
C GLY A 109 -29.57 6.94 -16.66
N ALA A 110 -28.38 7.27 -17.18
CA ALA A 110 -27.14 7.24 -16.40
C ALA A 110 -27.12 8.36 -15.36
N ALA A 111 -27.62 9.55 -15.72
CA ALA A 111 -27.78 10.67 -14.80
C ALA A 111 -28.70 10.33 -13.61
N LEU A 112 -29.85 9.73 -13.87
CA LEU A 112 -30.79 9.32 -12.83
C LEU A 112 -30.17 8.30 -11.88
N LEU A 113 -29.43 7.33 -12.42
CA LEU A 113 -28.70 6.36 -11.60
C LEU A 113 -27.62 7.05 -10.74
N SER A 114 -26.79 7.90 -11.34
CA SER A 114 -25.71 8.62 -10.64
C SER A 114 -26.25 9.54 -9.54
N PHE A 115 -27.24 10.38 -9.83
CA PHE A 115 -27.85 11.24 -8.82
C PHE A 115 -28.66 10.44 -7.78
N GLY A 116 -29.29 9.33 -8.18
CA GLY A 116 -29.97 8.42 -7.27
C GLY A 116 -29.02 7.79 -6.25
N VAL A 117 -27.88 7.28 -6.71
CA VAL A 117 -26.83 6.74 -5.83
C VAL A 117 -26.22 7.85 -4.97
N ALA A 118 -25.92 9.03 -5.55
CA ALA A 118 -25.45 10.16 -4.76
C ALA A 118 -26.44 10.56 -3.64
N GLY A 119 -27.73 10.65 -3.95
CA GLY A 119 -28.78 10.95 -2.98
C GLY A 119 -28.88 9.88 -1.88
N ALA A 120 -28.79 8.60 -2.26
CA ALA A 120 -28.76 7.50 -1.29
C ALA A 120 -27.53 7.57 -0.37
N LEU A 121 -26.35 7.89 -0.90
CA LEU A 121 -25.12 8.06 -0.12
C LEU A 121 -25.19 9.27 0.81
N VAL A 122 -25.75 10.39 0.35
CA VAL A 122 -25.98 11.58 1.19
C VAL A 122 -26.97 11.27 2.33
N GLY A 123 -28.04 10.53 2.04
CA GLY A 123 -28.96 10.05 3.07
C GLY A 123 -28.29 9.09 4.06
N PHE A 124 -27.49 8.16 3.56
CA PHE A 124 -26.72 7.20 4.36
C PHE A 124 -25.68 7.88 5.26
N LEU A 125 -25.01 8.95 4.78
CA LEU A 125 -24.04 9.74 5.55
C LEU A 125 -24.63 10.28 6.86
N ARG A 126 -25.95 10.53 6.94
CA ARG A 126 -26.59 10.94 8.20
C ARG A 126 -26.42 9.92 9.32
N PHE A 127 -26.33 8.63 8.97
CA PHE A 127 -26.18 7.50 9.89
C PHE A 127 -24.75 6.99 9.95
N ASN A 128 -23.96 7.20 8.90
CA ASN A 128 -22.56 6.78 8.80
C ASN A 128 -21.55 7.86 9.22
N ALA A 129 -22.01 9.10 9.47
CA ALA A 129 -21.17 10.16 10.04
C ALA A 129 -20.64 9.76 11.43
N PRO A 130 -19.37 10.09 11.75
CA PRO A 130 -18.77 9.71 13.02
C PRO A 130 -19.52 10.28 14.23
N PRO A 131 -19.82 9.47 15.27
CA PRO A 131 -19.65 8.01 15.33
C PRO A 131 -20.73 7.27 14.51
N ALA A 132 -20.31 6.38 13.60
CA ALA A 132 -21.24 5.66 12.73
C ALA A 132 -22.20 4.75 13.51
N ARG A 133 -23.46 4.73 13.07
CA ARG A 133 -24.52 3.84 13.57
C ARG A 133 -24.76 2.66 12.66
N ILE A 134 -24.47 2.82 11.37
CA ILE A 134 -24.64 1.80 10.33
C ILE A 134 -23.40 1.86 9.44
N TYR A 135 -22.85 0.70 9.11
CA TYR A 135 -21.72 0.54 8.22
C TYR A 135 -22.19 0.24 6.80
N LEU A 136 -21.39 0.63 5.81
CA LEU A 136 -21.72 0.46 4.40
C LEU A 136 -21.57 -1.00 3.98
N GLY A 137 -20.53 -1.65 4.50
CA GLY A 137 -20.25 -3.07 4.26
C GLY A 137 -19.68 -3.32 2.85
N ASP A 138 -19.28 -4.56 2.63
CA ASP A 138 -18.76 -4.99 1.34
C ASP A 138 -19.84 -4.94 0.25
N THR A 139 -21.10 -5.20 0.63
CA THR A 139 -22.25 -5.05 -0.26
C THR A 139 -22.36 -3.65 -0.85
N GLY A 140 -22.32 -2.62 0.00
CA GLY A 140 -22.51 -1.24 -0.42
C GLY A 140 -21.29 -0.71 -1.19
N SER A 141 -20.09 -0.93 -0.67
CA SER A 141 -18.86 -0.40 -1.25
C SER A 141 -18.56 -0.98 -2.64
N MET A 142 -18.76 -2.29 -2.84
CA MET A 142 -18.58 -2.93 -4.14
C MET A 142 -19.61 -2.45 -5.17
N LEU A 143 -20.86 -2.23 -4.74
CA LEU A 143 -21.92 -1.73 -5.62
C LEU A 143 -21.64 -0.30 -6.09
N ILE A 144 -21.14 0.57 -5.19
CA ILE A 144 -20.72 1.94 -5.58
C ILE A 144 -19.64 1.85 -6.66
N GLY A 145 -18.60 1.05 -6.45
CA GLY A 145 -17.52 0.91 -7.42
C GLY A 145 -17.99 0.38 -8.78
N LEU A 146 -18.94 -0.56 -8.80
CA LEU A 146 -19.55 -1.06 -10.04
C LEU A 146 -20.34 0.04 -10.77
N VAL A 147 -21.18 0.79 -10.06
CA VAL A 147 -21.97 1.88 -10.67
C VAL A 147 -21.06 2.96 -11.23
N VAL A 148 -20.04 3.37 -10.45
CA VAL A 148 -19.04 4.35 -10.90
C VAL A 148 -18.33 3.85 -12.15
N ALA A 149 -17.89 2.59 -12.19
CA ALA A 149 -17.25 2.02 -13.37
C ALA A 149 -18.17 2.01 -14.59
N ALA A 150 -19.41 1.54 -14.42
CA ALA A 150 -20.39 1.43 -15.50
C ALA A 150 -20.72 2.79 -16.10
N VAL A 151 -20.99 3.79 -15.26
CA VAL A 151 -21.31 5.14 -15.73
C VAL A 151 -20.09 5.80 -16.35
N ALA A 152 -18.91 5.67 -15.74
CA ALA A 152 -17.69 6.27 -16.28
C ALA A 152 -17.30 5.68 -17.66
N ILE A 153 -17.39 4.36 -17.84
CA ILE A 153 -17.20 3.73 -19.17
C ILE A 153 -18.29 4.20 -20.14
N GLY A 154 -19.54 4.28 -19.69
CA GLY A 154 -20.66 4.77 -20.51
C GLY A 154 -20.44 6.20 -21.03
N CYS A 155 -19.92 7.09 -20.18
CA CYS A 155 -19.57 8.46 -20.57
C CYS A 155 -18.53 8.48 -21.70
N SER A 156 -17.55 7.59 -21.64
CA SER A 156 -16.46 7.50 -22.60
C SER A 156 -16.88 7.00 -23.98
N ILE A 157 -17.94 6.17 -24.05
CA ILE A 157 -18.43 5.62 -25.33
C ILE A 157 -19.14 6.69 -26.17
N LYS A 158 -19.87 7.60 -25.51
CA LYS A 158 -20.71 8.60 -26.20
C LYS A 158 -20.00 9.89 -26.54
N GLU A 159 -18.82 10.09 -25.97
CA GLU A 159 -18.01 11.25 -26.26
C GLU A 159 -17.24 11.05 -27.57
N GLN A 160 -17.58 11.83 -28.61
CA GLN A 160 -16.78 11.94 -29.84
C GLN A 160 -15.51 12.79 -29.65
N THR A 161 -15.40 13.46 -28.50
CA THR A 161 -14.23 14.22 -28.12
C THR A 161 -13.20 13.36 -27.42
N ALA A 162 -12.01 13.91 -27.41
CA ALA A 162 -10.78 13.27 -27.06
C ALA A 162 -10.74 12.69 -25.61
N THR A 163 -11.71 12.96 -24.76
CA THR A 163 -11.59 12.87 -23.29
C THR A 163 -11.88 11.49 -22.68
N VAL A 164 -11.82 10.42 -23.48
CA VAL A 164 -12.32 9.08 -23.15
C VAL A 164 -11.78 8.50 -21.84
N LEU A 165 -10.48 8.58 -21.54
CA LEU A 165 -9.92 7.92 -20.34
C LEU A 165 -9.53 8.89 -19.22
N ALA A 166 -9.19 10.14 -19.55
CA ALA A 166 -8.71 11.12 -18.57
C ALA A 166 -9.77 11.48 -17.52
N VAL A 167 -11.03 11.63 -17.94
CA VAL A 167 -12.14 12.03 -17.06
C VAL A 167 -12.50 10.90 -16.06
N PRO A 168 -12.77 9.64 -16.49
CA PRO A 168 -12.98 8.51 -15.57
C PRO A 168 -11.88 8.34 -14.53
N VAL A 169 -10.61 8.45 -14.95
CA VAL A 169 -9.45 8.29 -14.07
C VAL A 169 -9.34 9.46 -13.10
N ALA A 170 -9.54 10.70 -13.54
CA ALA A 170 -9.51 11.88 -12.68
C ALA A 170 -10.62 11.87 -11.61
N ILE A 171 -11.81 11.41 -11.98
CA ILE A 171 -12.94 11.26 -11.05
C ILE A 171 -12.61 10.20 -9.98
N CYS A 172 -12.00 9.09 -10.38
CA CYS A 172 -11.63 8.00 -9.47
C CYS A 172 -10.21 8.14 -8.90
N ALA A 173 -9.57 9.29 -9.05
CA ALA A 173 -8.14 9.46 -8.78
C ALA A 173 -7.77 9.14 -7.33
N ILE A 174 -8.52 9.68 -6.36
CA ILE A 174 -8.26 9.44 -4.93
C ILE A 174 -8.47 7.95 -4.58
N PRO A 175 -9.58 7.30 -4.97
CA PRO A 175 -9.73 5.87 -4.78
C PRO A 175 -8.65 4.99 -5.39
N ILE A 176 -8.33 5.24 -6.66
CA ILE A 176 -7.33 4.47 -7.39
C ILE A 176 -5.95 4.67 -6.75
N LEU A 177 -5.61 5.90 -6.34
CA LEU A 177 -4.34 6.20 -5.68
C LEU A 177 -4.19 5.41 -4.37
N ASP A 178 -5.23 5.38 -3.54
CA ASP A 178 -5.18 4.68 -2.25
C ASP A 178 -5.01 3.16 -2.44
N ALA A 179 -5.74 2.59 -3.40
CA ALA A 179 -5.62 1.18 -3.78
C ALA A 179 -4.26 0.84 -4.40
N ALA A 180 -3.76 1.69 -5.30
CA ALA A 180 -2.47 1.49 -5.94
C ALA A 180 -1.32 1.57 -4.92
N ALA A 181 -1.37 2.53 -3.99
CA ALA A 181 -0.37 2.66 -2.94
C ALA A 181 -0.36 1.44 -2.00
N ALA A 182 -1.53 0.93 -1.61
CA ALA A 182 -1.62 -0.31 -0.85
C ALA A 182 -1.02 -1.51 -1.59
N MET A 183 -1.30 -1.64 -2.89
CA MET A 183 -0.74 -2.71 -3.70
C MET A 183 0.78 -2.60 -3.83
N VAL A 184 1.31 -1.40 -4.07
CA VAL A 184 2.75 -1.13 -4.12
C VAL A 184 3.43 -1.48 -2.79
N ARG A 185 2.86 -1.07 -1.65
CA ARG A 185 3.41 -1.44 -0.33
C ARG A 185 3.45 -2.95 -0.14
N ARG A 186 2.38 -3.67 -0.47
CA ARG A 186 2.33 -5.14 -0.34
C ARG A 186 3.39 -5.83 -1.20
N ILE A 187 3.51 -5.42 -2.46
CA ILE A 187 4.50 -5.98 -3.40
C ILE A 187 5.92 -5.71 -2.92
N THR A 188 6.22 -4.46 -2.52
CA THR A 188 7.57 -4.06 -2.07
C THR A 188 7.97 -4.64 -0.72
N THR A 189 7.01 -4.95 0.16
CA THR A 189 7.26 -5.61 1.45
C THR A 189 7.24 -7.15 1.36
N GLY A 190 6.91 -7.71 0.19
CA GLY A 190 6.79 -9.15 -0.02
C GLY A 190 5.59 -9.79 0.69
N GLN A 191 4.59 -8.99 1.06
CA GLN A 191 3.33 -9.48 1.62
C GLN A 191 2.37 -9.91 0.51
N SER A 192 1.47 -10.85 0.82
CA SER A 192 0.40 -11.23 -0.11
C SER A 192 -0.47 -10.02 -0.43
N VAL A 193 -0.90 -9.92 -1.70
CA VAL A 193 -1.84 -8.88 -2.15
C VAL A 193 -3.19 -8.99 -1.41
N PHE A 194 -3.50 -10.12 -0.78
CA PHE A 194 -4.76 -10.32 -0.04
C PHE A 194 -4.68 -10.02 1.46
N THR A 195 -3.50 -9.65 1.99
CA THR A 195 -3.35 -9.31 3.42
C THR A 195 -3.92 -7.92 3.70
N PRO A 196 -4.72 -7.70 4.79
CA PRO A 196 -5.21 -6.38 5.16
C PRO A 196 -4.07 -5.37 5.36
N ASP A 197 -4.23 -4.14 4.86
CA ASP A 197 -3.24 -3.06 4.97
C ASP A 197 -3.85 -1.89 5.77
N ARG A 198 -3.03 -1.19 6.55
CA ARG A 198 -3.41 -0.03 7.37
C ARG A 198 -2.68 1.25 6.95
N GLY A 199 -1.93 1.23 5.85
CA GLY A 199 -1.25 2.40 5.28
C GLY A 199 -2.13 3.31 4.41
N HIS A 200 -3.46 3.26 4.55
CA HIS A 200 -4.39 4.02 3.70
C HIS A 200 -4.34 5.53 3.97
N LEU A 201 -4.76 6.33 2.99
CA LEU A 201 -4.74 7.79 3.04
C LEU A 201 -5.45 8.33 4.29
N HIS A 202 -6.53 7.67 4.70
CA HIS A 202 -7.25 8.05 5.91
C HIS A 202 -6.45 7.79 7.20
N HIS A 203 -5.71 6.69 7.28
CA HIS A 203 -4.81 6.45 8.43
C HIS A 203 -3.71 7.52 8.50
N ALA A 204 -3.14 7.90 7.37
CA ALA A 204 -2.10 8.93 7.34
C ALA A 204 -2.60 10.31 7.78
N LEU A 205 -3.86 10.65 7.45
CA LEU A 205 -4.52 11.86 7.93
C LEU A 205 -4.83 11.79 9.44
N LEU A 206 -5.33 10.66 9.93
CA LEU A 206 -5.58 10.45 11.36
C LEU A 206 -4.30 10.58 12.20
N LEU A 207 -3.17 10.06 11.71
CA LEU A 207 -1.86 10.18 12.39
C LEU A 207 -1.38 11.64 12.55
N ARG A 208 -1.93 12.58 11.77
CA ARG A 208 -1.65 14.02 11.89
C ARG A 208 -2.56 14.73 12.90
N GLY A 209 -3.40 13.99 13.62
CA GLY A 209 -4.31 14.52 14.61
C GLY A 209 -5.65 15.01 14.05
N LEU A 210 -5.97 14.72 12.78
CA LEU A 210 -7.29 14.96 12.23
C LEU A 210 -8.29 13.98 12.86
N SER A 211 -9.50 14.45 13.14
CA SER A 211 -10.60 13.55 13.52
C SER A 211 -11.06 12.71 12.33
N VAL A 212 -11.81 11.63 12.61
CA VAL A 212 -12.39 10.77 11.57
C VAL A 212 -13.26 11.57 10.59
N GLY A 213 -14.09 12.48 11.10
CA GLY A 213 -14.94 13.34 10.28
C GLY A 213 -14.14 14.35 9.46
N GLN A 214 -13.08 14.93 10.03
CA GLN A 214 -12.19 15.84 9.30
C GLN A 214 -11.42 15.12 8.20
N THR A 215 -11.01 13.87 8.45
CA THR A 215 -10.33 13.01 7.47
C THR A 215 -11.24 12.71 6.29
N ALA A 216 -12.49 12.31 6.55
CA ALA A 216 -13.48 12.10 5.50
C ALA A 216 -13.77 13.38 4.69
N ALA A 217 -13.94 14.53 5.38
CA ALA A 217 -14.16 15.81 4.72
C ALA A 217 -12.96 16.25 3.86
N ALA A 218 -11.73 16.05 4.34
CA ALA A 218 -10.52 16.35 3.58
C ALA A 218 -10.41 15.47 2.33
N ALA A 219 -10.65 14.16 2.46
CA ALA A 219 -10.62 13.24 1.32
C ALA A 219 -11.72 13.54 0.29
N ALA A 220 -12.94 13.86 0.76
CA ALA A 220 -14.03 14.31 -0.10
C ALA A 220 -13.69 15.65 -0.79
N GLY A 221 -13.05 16.58 -0.08
CA GLY A 221 -12.58 17.85 -0.64
C GLY A 221 -11.53 17.68 -1.73
N LEU A 222 -10.55 16.80 -1.52
CA LEU A 222 -9.54 16.44 -2.54
C LEU A 222 -10.19 15.78 -3.76
N THR A 223 -11.16 14.89 -3.53
CA THR A 223 -11.95 14.26 -4.60
C THR A 223 -12.78 15.30 -5.36
N ALA A 224 -13.35 16.28 -4.65
CA ALA A 224 -14.11 17.36 -5.28
C ALA A 224 -13.21 18.24 -6.15
N LEU A 225 -11.96 18.47 -5.76
CA LEU A 225 -10.99 19.20 -6.58
C LEU A 225 -10.65 18.44 -7.88
N THR A 226 -10.38 17.14 -7.81
CA THR A 226 -10.11 16.35 -9.03
C THR A 226 -11.37 16.23 -9.92
N CYS A 227 -12.54 16.08 -9.31
CA CYS A 227 -13.83 16.08 -10.01
C CYS A 227 -14.16 17.43 -10.66
N ALA A 228 -13.86 18.55 -10.00
CA ALA A 228 -14.00 19.89 -10.59
C ALA A 228 -13.05 20.07 -11.78
N GLY A 229 -11.82 19.56 -11.68
CA GLY A 229 -10.88 19.49 -12.80
C GLY A 229 -11.41 18.63 -13.96
N ALA A 230 -12.04 17.51 -13.66
CA ALA A 230 -12.68 16.65 -14.65
C ALA A 230 -13.87 17.33 -15.35
N LEU A 231 -14.74 18.03 -14.60
CA LEU A 231 -15.83 18.82 -15.18
C LEU A 231 -15.31 19.96 -16.04
N ALA A 232 -14.31 20.71 -15.55
CA ALA A 232 -13.70 21.79 -16.32
C ALA A 232 -13.07 21.27 -17.62
N SER A 233 -12.41 20.11 -17.55
CA SER A 233 -11.85 19.42 -18.72
C SER A 233 -12.93 19.04 -19.73
N TYR A 234 -14.04 18.47 -19.26
CA TYR A 234 -15.17 18.09 -20.09
C TYR A 234 -15.81 19.29 -20.79
N PHE A 235 -16.18 20.34 -20.04
CA PHE A 235 -16.85 21.52 -20.62
C PHE A 235 -15.94 22.39 -21.49
N SER A 236 -14.63 22.40 -21.23
CA SER A 236 -13.68 23.18 -22.02
C SER A 236 -13.12 22.40 -23.23
N GLY A 237 -13.30 21.08 -23.27
CA GLY A 237 -12.71 20.19 -24.28
C GLY A 237 -11.20 19.95 -24.13
N TYR A 238 -10.56 20.49 -23.08
CA TYR A 238 -9.13 20.35 -22.84
C TYR A 238 -8.85 19.25 -21.81
N GLN A 239 -8.41 18.07 -22.28
CA GLN A 239 -8.01 16.94 -21.44
C GLN A 239 -6.94 17.27 -20.40
N SER A 240 -6.02 18.17 -20.76
CA SER A 240 -4.88 18.52 -19.92
C SER A 240 -5.32 19.09 -18.57
N ILE A 241 -6.51 19.70 -18.49
CA ILE A 241 -7.04 20.24 -17.23
C ILE A 241 -7.26 19.11 -16.22
N ALA A 242 -7.90 18.01 -16.59
CA ALA A 242 -8.13 16.86 -15.70
C ALA A 242 -6.81 16.22 -15.26
N VAL A 243 -5.87 16.06 -16.20
CA VAL A 243 -4.55 15.47 -15.92
C VAL A 243 -3.73 16.37 -14.98
N VAL A 244 -3.63 17.66 -15.29
CA VAL A 244 -2.86 18.64 -14.50
C VAL A 244 -3.45 18.81 -13.10
N THR A 245 -4.77 18.93 -12.97
CA THR A 245 -5.42 19.03 -11.65
C THR A 245 -5.17 17.77 -10.80
N THR A 246 -5.26 16.58 -11.40
CA THR A 246 -4.94 15.33 -10.72
C THR A 246 -3.47 15.28 -10.29
N ILE A 247 -2.54 15.65 -11.17
CA ILE A 247 -1.10 15.72 -10.86
C ILE A 247 -0.81 16.72 -9.74
N ILE A 248 -1.44 17.89 -9.75
CA ILE A 248 -1.27 18.92 -8.71
C ILE A 248 -1.75 18.36 -7.36
N VAL A 249 -2.93 17.74 -7.31
CA VAL A 249 -3.45 17.14 -6.07
C VAL A 249 -2.50 16.04 -5.57
N PHE A 250 -2.03 15.17 -6.44
CA PHE A 250 -1.09 14.11 -6.08
C PHE A 250 0.26 14.67 -5.61
N SER A 251 0.78 15.69 -6.30
CA SER A 251 2.03 16.35 -5.93
C SER A 251 1.90 17.07 -4.59
N ALA A 252 0.75 17.67 -4.29
CA ALA A 252 0.48 18.30 -3.00
C ALA A 252 0.39 17.26 -1.86
N LEU A 253 -0.27 16.12 -2.10
CA LEU A 253 -0.30 15.00 -1.15
C LEU A 253 1.08 14.43 -0.87
N ALA A 254 1.88 14.26 -1.92
CA ALA A 254 3.26 13.83 -1.82
C ALA A 254 4.09 14.88 -1.06
N ALA A 255 4.19 16.12 -1.54
CA ALA A 255 4.98 17.19 -0.90
C ALA A 255 4.57 17.45 0.56
N GLY A 256 3.28 17.34 0.85
CA GLY A 256 2.76 17.47 2.21
C GLY A 256 3.17 16.34 3.15
N SER A 257 3.90 15.31 2.67
CA SER A 257 4.20 14.03 3.35
C SER A 257 2.95 13.30 3.87
N ILE A 258 1.78 13.61 3.32
CA ILE A 258 0.50 13.04 3.73
C ILE A 258 0.40 11.61 3.23
N PHE A 259 0.85 11.35 2.01
CA PHE A 259 0.71 10.06 1.37
C PHE A 259 1.77 9.88 0.28
N GLY A 260 2.26 8.65 0.06
CA GLY A 260 3.15 8.32 -1.06
C GLY A 260 4.65 8.56 -0.83
N HIS A 261 5.06 9.29 0.21
CA HIS A 261 6.49 9.56 0.46
C HIS A 261 7.28 8.31 0.86
N ALA A 262 6.67 7.42 1.67
CA ALA A 262 7.27 6.16 2.06
C ALA A 262 7.34 5.19 0.86
N GLU A 263 6.27 5.14 0.06
CA GLU A 263 6.14 4.30 -1.12
C GLU A 263 7.06 4.73 -2.26
N LEU A 264 7.19 6.05 -2.51
CA LEU A 264 8.14 6.59 -3.49
C LEU A 264 9.58 6.31 -3.08
N ARG A 265 9.90 6.40 -1.77
CA ARG A 265 11.23 6.00 -1.26
C ARG A 265 11.46 4.49 -1.42
N LEU A 266 10.46 3.66 -1.14
CA LEU A 266 10.50 2.20 -1.33
C LEU A 266 10.69 1.80 -2.80
N ILE A 267 9.95 2.44 -3.72
CA ILE A 267 10.13 2.23 -5.16
C ILE A 267 11.53 2.70 -5.58
N SER A 268 12.00 3.85 -5.07
CA SER A 268 13.32 4.38 -5.42
C SER A 268 14.48 3.48 -4.95
N SER A 269 14.31 2.78 -3.81
CA SER A 269 15.34 1.86 -3.31
C SER A 269 15.37 0.57 -4.13
N HIS A 270 14.21 0.06 -4.57
CA HIS A 270 14.13 -1.09 -5.46
C HIS A 270 14.58 -0.78 -6.90
N THR A 271 14.25 0.39 -7.45
CA THR A 271 14.69 0.79 -8.80
C THR A 271 16.18 1.09 -8.88
N ARG A 272 16.81 1.58 -7.80
CA ARG A 272 18.29 1.70 -7.73
C ARG A 272 18.99 0.35 -7.76
N LEU A 273 18.40 -0.69 -7.16
CA LEU A 273 18.94 -2.05 -7.17
C LEU A 273 18.80 -2.73 -8.55
N LEU A 274 17.69 -2.49 -9.26
CA LEU A 274 17.50 -2.97 -10.64
C LEU A 274 18.33 -2.15 -11.66
N GLY A 275 18.45 -0.84 -11.47
CA GLY A 275 19.29 0.05 -12.28
C GLY A 275 20.78 -0.30 -12.17
N ARG A 276 21.26 -0.72 -10.99
CA ARG A 276 22.62 -1.24 -10.79
C ARG A 276 22.90 -2.51 -11.62
N ARG A 277 21.89 -3.33 -11.95
CA ARG A 277 22.04 -4.51 -12.83
C ARG A 277 22.10 -4.18 -14.32
N PHE A 278 21.48 -3.08 -14.75
CA PHE A 278 21.46 -2.66 -16.15
C PHE A 278 22.63 -1.72 -16.51
N ILE A 279 23.01 -0.81 -15.61
CA ILE A 279 24.10 0.16 -15.85
C ILE A 279 25.47 -0.42 -15.44
N GLY A 280 25.52 -1.32 -14.46
CA GLY A 280 26.75 -1.96 -13.97
C GLY A 280 27.42 -2.95 -14.94
N ARG A 281 26.89 -3.14 -16.16
CA ARG A 281 27.60 -3.89 -17.22
C ARG A 281 28.56 -3.04 -18.04
N CYS A 282 28.47 -1.70 -17.99
CA CYS A 282 29.26 -0.85 -18.89
C CYS A 282 30.26 0.09 -18.22
N PHE A 283 30.22 0.34 -16.91
CA PHE A 283 31.17 1.27 -16.30
C PHE A 283 31.40 0.99 -14.82
N VAL A 284 32.68 1.07 -14.43
CA VAL A 284 33.24 0.94 -13.06
C VAL A 284 33.56 -0.50 -12.63
N ALA A 285 34.70 -0.98 -13.12
CA ALA A 285 35.62 -1.77 -12.31
C ALA A 285 36.42 -0.79 -11.43
N SER A 286 36.10 -0.71 -10.14
CA SER A 286 37.04 -0.39 -9.05
C SER A 286 36.27 -0.22 -7.72
N ASN A 287 36.56 -1.11 -6.77
CA ASN A 287 36.32 -1.00 -5.33
C ASN A 287 34.90 -0.69 -4.82
N GLU A 288 34.16 -1.73 -4.46
CA GLU A 288 33.20 -1.69 -3.33
C GLU A 288 33.05 -3.12 -2.80
N ALA A 289 33.98 -3.52 -1.94
CA ALA A 289 33.88 -4.68 -1.07
C ALA A 289 33.15 -4.27 0.20
N GLU A 290 31.82 -4.24 0.17
CA GLU A 290 30.99 -4.06 1.37
C GLU A 290 29.65 -4.81 1.19
N GLY A 291 29.28 -5.61 2.19
CA GLY A 291 28.11 -6.48 2.14
C GLY A 291 26.79 -5.73 2.01
N SER A 292 25.78 -6.35 1.39
CA SER A 292 24.44 -5.74 1.26
C SER A 292 23.71 -5.75 2.61
N ASP A 293 23.88 -4.68 3.38
CA ASP A 293 23.17 -4.41 4.63
C ASP A 293 22.13 -3.30 4.42
N HIS A 294 20.86 -3.60 4.70
CA HIS A 294 19.75 -2.66 4.55
C HIS A 294 18.79 -2.79 5.74
N SER A 295 18.71 -1.74 6.56
CA SER A 295 17.68 -1.55 7.60
C SER A 295 16.80 -0.35 7.26
N ILE A 296 15.49 -0.49 7.44
CA ILE A 296 14.48 0.52 7.14
C ILE A 296 13.42 0.50 8.23
N GLN A 297 13.24 1.63 8.90
CA GLN A 297 12.08 1.87 9.76
C GLN A 297 10.92 2.35 8.89
N ILE A 298 9.89 1.50 8.77
CA ILE A 298 8.69 1.76 7.98
C ILE A 298 7.72 2.62 8.79
N GLN A 299 7.59 2.35 10.09
CA GLN A 299 6.67 3.04 10.98
C GLN A 299 7.19 3.00 12.43
N GLY A 300 6.91 4.04 13.21
CA GLY A 300 7.32 4.13 14.61
C GLY A 300 8.58 4.95 14.85
N ALA A 301 8.95 5.13 16.13
CA ALA A 301 10.06 5.99 16.55
C ALA A 301 11.02 5.29 17.53
N ARG A 302 10.85 3.98 17.75
CA ARG A 302 11.71 3.18 18.63
C ARG A 302 12.99 2.75 17.90
N GLN A 303 14.06 2.52 18.67
CA GLN A 303 15.42 2.31 18.16
C GLN A 303 15.69 0.85 17.74
N TRP A 304 14.88 0.32 16.83
CA TRP A 304 15.06 -1.05 16.29
C TRP A 304 16.39 -1.23 15.54
N ASN A 305 17.02 -0.12 15.11
CA ASN A 305 18.36 -0.15 14.52
C ASN A 305 19.41 -0.70 15.48
N ARG A 306 19.32 -0.40 16.79
CA ARG A 306 20.30 -0.92 17.77
C ARG A 306 20.23 -2.43 17.91
N LEU A 307 19.00 -2.94 17.99
CA LEU A 307 18.75 -4.39 18.00
C LEU A 307 19.27 -5.04 16.72
N TRP A 308 19.07 -4.40 15.57
CA TRP A 308 19.59 -4.88 14.30
C TRP A 308 21.12 -4.93 14.25
N ASP A 309 21.78 -3.87 14.71
CA ASP A 309 23.25 -3.79 14.73
C ASP A 309 23.85 -4.88 15.63
N ALA A 310 23.27 -5.10 16.82
CA ALA A 310 23.67 -6.17 17.73
C ALA A 310 23.49 -7.57 17.11
N LEU A 311 22.34 -7.82 16.49
CA LEU A 311 22.07 -9.07 15.78
C LEU A 311 23.03 -9.28 14.60
N ARG A 312 23.43 -8.21 13.91
CA ARG A 312 24.36 -8.27 12.77
C ARG A 312 25.77 -8.65 13.22
N GLU A 313 26.26 -8.04 14.30
CA GLU A 313 27.55 -8.37 14.89
C GLU A 313 27.59 -9.83 15.37
N ALA A 314 26.51 -10.28 16.00
CA ALA A 314 26.37 -11.69 16.38
C ALA A 314 26.33 -12.59 15.14
N ALA A 315 25.63 -12.20 14.08
CA ALA A 315 25.54 -13.02 12.87
C ALA A 315 26.90 -13.24 12.19
N GLN A 316 27.80 -12.26 12.26
CA GLN A 316 29.19 -12.42 11.81
C GLN A 316 29.97 -13.37 12.72
N ARG A 317 29.78 -13.28 14.04
CA ARG A 317 30.45 -14.15 15.04
C ARG A 317 30.03 -15.62 14.92
N TYR A 318 28.77 -15.88 14.61
CA TYR A 318 28.19 -17.23 14.50
C TYR A 318 28.20 -17.79 13.07
N ASP A 319 28.95 -17.17 12.17
CA ASP A 319 29.21 -17.69 10.83
C ASP A 319 27.98 -17.73 9.91
N LEU A 320 26.99 -16.86 10.12
CA LEU A 320 25.74 -16.86 9.35
C LEU A 320 25.93 -16.31 7.92
N VAL A 321 25.09 -16.79 7.00
CA VAL A 321 25.13 -16.41 5.58
C VAL A 321 24.15 -15.28 5.27
N ALA A 322 22.94 -15.36 5.84
CA ALA A 322 21.92 -14.34 5.64
C ALA A 322 21.00 -14.22 6.85
N MET A 323 20.51 -13.02 7.09
CA MET A 323 19.58 -12.72 8.17
C MET A 323 18.53 -11.71 7.69
N LYS A 324 17.28 -11.91 8.09
CA LYS A 324 16.16 -11.03 7.78
C LYS A 324 15.30 -10.84 9.02
N LEU A 325 15.15 -9.60 9.45
CA LEU A 325 14.33 -9.21 10.59
C LEU A 325 13.11 -8.43 10.11
N ILE A 326 11.93 -8.85 10.53
CA ILE A 326 10.67 -8.14 10.29
C ILE A 326 10.02 -7.94 11.64
N ILE A 327 9.83 -6.70 12.04
CA ILE A 327 9.08 -6.33 13.24
C ILE A 327 7.80 -5.66 12.78
N ALA A 328 6.67 -6.14 13.29
CA ALA A 328 5.36 -5.61 12.98
C ALA A 328 4.52 -5.65 14.24
N ILE A 329 4.42 -4.51 14.93
CA ILE A 329 3.63 -4.37 16.15
C ILE A 329 2.52 -3.35 15.88
N PRO A 330 1.34 -3.79 15.41
CA PRO A 330 0.27 -2.90 15.04
C PRO A 330 -0.26 -2.04 16.20
N GLN A 331 -0.24 -2.57 17.43
CA GLN A 331 -0.72 -1.87 18.63
C GLN A 331 0.15 -0.67 19.01
N LEU A 332 1.45 -0.71 18.68
CA LEU A 332 2.42 0.33 19.01
C LEU A 332 2.78 1.22 17.81
N HIS A 333 2.18 0.97 16.63
CA HIS A 333 2.50 1.65 15.38
C HIS A 333 3.98 1.53 14.99
N GLU A 334 4.59 0.37 15.28
CA GLU A 334 6.00 0.09 15.00
C GLU A 334 6.10 -0.94 13.88
N SER A 335 6.87 -0.61 12.83
CA SER A 335 7.17 -1.51 11.72
C SER A 335 8.61 -1.29 11.26
N PHE A 336 9.41 -2.34 11.34
CA PHE A 336 10.83 -2.30 11.02
C PHE A 336 11.20 -3.50 10.15
N TYR A 337 12.00 -3.23 9.13
CA TYR A 337 12.49 -4.23 8.20
C TYR A 337 14.00 -4.13 8.10
N ALA A 338 14.70 -5.24 8.27
CA ALA A 338 16.13 -5.27 8.01
C ALA A 338 16.57 -6.59 7.37
N SER A 339 17.58 -6.52 6.52
CA SER A 339 18.13 -7.66 5.79
C SER A 339 19.63 -7.51 5.65
N TRP A 340 20.34 -8.58 5.98
CA TRP A 340 21.79 -8.70 5.86
C TRP A 340 22.14 -9.97 5.09
N LYS A 341 23.15 -9.88 4.23
CA LYS A 341 23.75 -11.02 3.53
C LYS A 341 25.26 -10.89 3.51
N CYS A 342 25.95 -11.97 3.81
CA CYS A 342 27.39 -12.07 3.66
C CYS A 342 27.76 -12.24 2.18
N THR A 343 28.52 -11.30 1.61
CA THR A 343 28.91 -11.32 0.19
C THR A 343 30.05 -12.30 -0.11
N GLU A 344 30.86 -12.64 0.90
CA GLU A 344 32.01 -13.54 0.73
C GLU A 344 31.61 -15.03 0.67
N ARG A 345 30.38 -15.37 1.07
CA ARG A 345 29.87 -16.75 1.08
C ARG A 345 28.84 -16.96 -0.01
N LEU A 346 29.30 -17.50 -1.14
CA LEU A 346 28.47 -17.99 -2.22
C LEU A 346 27.41 -18.99 -1.70
N ALA A 347 26.20 -18.87 -2.25
CA ALA A 347 25.01 -19.62 -1.86
C ALA A 347 25.32 -21.08 -1.51
N VAL A 348 25.30 -21.40 -0.22
CA VAL A 348 25.49 -22.76 0.26
C VAL A 348 24.22 -23.55 -0.10
N GLU A 349 24.31 -24.46 -1.08
CA GLU A 349 23.16 -25.32 -1.49
C GLU A 349 22.63 -26.18 -0.33
N ASN A 350 23.47 -26.47 0.67
CA ASN A 350 23.15 -27.33 1.82
C ASN A 350 23.07 -26.57 3.16
N GLY A 351 22.91 -25.25 3.14
CA GLY A 351 22.75 -24.45 4.36
C GLY A 351 21.39 -24.66 5.01
N TRP A 352 21.32 -24.52 6.34
CA TRP A 352 20.06 -24.59 7.07
C TRP A 352 19.35 -23.24 7.12
N ARG A 353 18.01 -23.28 7.25
CA ARG A 353 17.16 -22.10 7.39
C ARG A 353 16.26 -22.23 8.60
N LEU A 354 16.27 -21.22 9.46
CA LEU A 354 15.42 -21.13 10.64
C LEU A 354 14.58 -19.86 10.56
N THR A 355 13.33 -19.93 10.99
CA THR A 355 12.46 -18.76 11.12
C THR A 355 11.82 -18.81 12.49
N LEU A 356 12.18 -17.85 13.34
CA LEU A 356 11.73 -17.77 14.72
C LEU A 356 10.74 -16.60 14.86
N PRO A 357 9.57 -16.83 15.49
CA PRO A 357 8.73 -15.73 15.93
C PRO A 357 9.44 -15.02 17.09
N LEU A 358 9.55 -13.70 17.00
CA LEU A 358 9.95 -12.87 18.12
C LEU A 358 8.69 -12.56 18.91
N SER A 359 8.62 -12.96 20.17
CA SER A 359 7.46 -12.73 21.03
C SER A 359 7.87 -12.02 22.32
N SER A 360 7.06 -11.08 22.77
CA SER A 360 7.22 -10.45 24.09
C SER A 360 5.94 -10.63 24.88
N ARG A 361 6.06 -11.14 26.12
CA ARG A 361 4.92 -11.44 27.02
C ARG A 361 3.82 -12.29 26.36
N GLY A 362 4.21 -13.23 25.49
CA GLY A 362 3.29 -14.14 24.79
C GLY A 362 2.60 -13.56 23.55
N VAL A 363 2.93 -12.33 23.12
CA VAL A 363 2.41 -11.71 21.90
C VAL A 363 3.52 -11.69 20.83
N GLU A 364 3.23 -12.13 19.60
CA GLU A 364 4.17 -12.07 18.47
C GLU A 364 4.40 -10.59 18.06
N VAL A 365 5.66 -10.17 18.12
CA VAL A 365 6.16 -8.82 17.84
C VAL A 365 6.81 -8.76 16.44
N GLY A 366 7.31 -9.88 15.95
CA GLY A 366 7.98 -9.96 14.65
C GLY A 366 8.46 -11.36 14.31
N ARG A 367 9.24 -11.46 13.23
CA ARG A 367 9.88 -12.69 12.77
C ARG A 367 11.33 -12.42 12.39
N LEU A 368 12.21 -13.30 12.85
CA LEU A 368 13.62 -13.34 12.49
C LEU A 368 13.88 -14.61 11.67
N ALA A 369 14.32 -14.43 10.43
CA ALA A 369 14.71 -15.51 9.54
C ALA A 369 16.23 -15.51 9.36
N VAL A 370 16.86 -16.67 9.54
CA VAL A 370 18.31 -16.85 9.54
C VAL A 370 18.69 -18.01 8.65
N VAL A 371 19.83 -17.88 7.97
CA VAL A 371 20.44 -18.91 7.12
C VAL A 371 21.87 -19.13 7.59
N GLY A 372 22.19 -20.37 7.98
CA GLY A 372 23.53 -20.78 8.38
C GLY A 372 24.37 -21.34 7.25
N SER A 373 25.68 -21.41 7.48
CA SER A 373 26.70 -21.88 6.53
C SER A 373 26.93 -23.40 6.58
N GLU A 374 26.61 -24.05 7.70
CA GLU A 374 26.96 -25.46 7.94
C GLU A 374 25.83 -26.44 7.56
N ALA A 375 26.18 -27.71 7.38
CA ALA A 375 25.25 -28.81 7.09
C ALA A 375 25.45 -29.99 8.08
N GLY A 376 24.41 -30.80 8.29
CA GLY A 376 24.49 -32.01 9.12
C GLY A 376 24.54 -31.75 10.63
N ALA A 377 25.36 -32.49 11.39
CA ALA A 377 25.44 -32.37 12.85
C ALA A 377 26.01 -31.01 13.31
N ALA A 378 26.86 -30.38 12.49
CA ALA A 378 27.43 -29.08 12.75
C ALA A 378 26.37 -27.95 12.64
N ALA A 379 25.43 -28.10 11.69
CA ALA A 379 24.26 -27.22 11.56
C ALA A 379 23.42 -27.17 12.85
N LEU A 380 23.19 -28.31 13.51
CA LEU A 380 22.42 -28.37 14.75
C LEU A 380 23.13 -27.63 15.90
N LEU A 381 24.45 -27.75 16.00
CA LEU A 381 25.26 -27.04 17.00
C LEU A 381 25.34 -25.54 16.70
N GLN A 382 25.33 -25.14 15.42
CA GLN A 382 25.28 -23.73 15.01
C GLN A 382 23.89 -23.13 15.30
N MET A 383 22.81 -23.87 15.02
CA MET A 383 21.44 -23.47 15.36
C MET A 383 21.27 -23.29 16.87
N GLN A 384 21.73 -24.26 17.68
CA GLN A 384 21.56 -24.22 19.13
C GLN A 384 22.27 -23.00 19.73
N ARG A 385 23.53 -22.77 19.36
CA ARG A 385 24.29 -21.58 19.80
C ARG A 385 23.61 -20.26 19.41
N TRP A 386 22.96 -20.22 18.25
CA TRP A 386 22.22 -19.04 17.82
C TRP A 386 20.91 -18.85 18.59
N ILE A 387 20.20 -19.94 18.89
CA ILE A 387 18.98 -19.90 19.72
C ILE A 387 19.32 -19.45 21.14
N ASP A 388 20.38 -20.01 21.75
CA ASP A 388 20.83 -19.63 23.09
C ASP A 388 21.17 -18.12 23.15
N TYR A 389 21.83 -17.58 22.12
CA TYR A 389 22.09 -16.14 22.02
C TYR A 389 20.80 -15.31 21.88
N LEU A 390 19.80 -15.80 21.14
CA LEU A 390 18.54 -15.07 21.00
C LEU A 390 17.75 -14.99 22.31
N GLU A 391 17.84 -16.00 23.18
CA GLU A 391 17.22 -15.95 24.51
C GLU A 391 17.86 -14.83 25.38
N GLU A 392 19.13 -14.49 25.16
CA GLU A 392 19.80 -13.36 25.84
C GLU A 392 19.37 -11.99 25.30
N VAL A 393 18.78 -11.92 24.10
CA VAL A 393 18.35 -10.68 23.43
C VAL A 393 16.90 -10.31 23.77
N ASP A 394 16.09 -11.25 24.24
CA ASP A 394 14.70 -11.01 24.68
C ASP A 394 14.53 -9.84 25.68
N PRO A 395 15.40 -9.64 26.69
CA PRO A 395 15.33 -8.49 27.60
C PRO A 395 15.54 -7.15 26.89
N GLU A 396 16.33 -7.11 25.81
CA GLU A 396 16.56 -5.91 25.02
C GLU A 396 15.33 -5.54 24.18
N ILE A 397 14.64 -6.54 23.65
CA ILE A 397 13.34 -6.36 22.99
C ILE A 397 12.33 -5.79 23.99
N GLU A 398 12.26 -6.32 25.22
CA GLU A 398 11.38 -5.78 26.26
C GLU A 398 11.77 -4.36 26.69
N LEU A 399 13.07 -4.04 26.71
CA LEU A 399 13.57 -2.68 26.98
C LEU A 399 13.15 -1.69 25.88
N ILE A 400 13.24 -2.08 24.61
CA ILE A 400 12.79 -1.26 23.47
C ILE A 400 11.27 -1.07 23.52
N LEU A 401 10.51 -2.09 23.95
CA LEU A 401 9.05 -2.05 24.10
C LEU A 401 8.58 -1.24 25.33
N SER A 402 9.40 -1.16 26.38
CA SER A 402 9.09 -0.37 27.59
C SER A 402 9.49 1.10 27.47
N ARG A 403 10.50 1.45 26.67
CA ARG A 403 10.88 2.85 26.39
C ARG A 403 9.92 3.50 25.38
N GLY A 404 9.27 4.60 25.76
CA GLY A 404 8.37 5.35 24.86
C GLY A 404 9.06 5.87 23.58
N PRO A 405 8.29 6.28 22.54
CA PRO A 405 8.83 6.78 21.28
C PRO A 405 9.78 7.97 21.53
N CYS A 406 10.91 8.01 20.83
CA CYS A 406 11.82 9.15 20.93
C CYS A 406 11.11 10.44 20.53
N ALA A 407 11.10 11.44 21.41
CA ALA A 407 10.58 12.77 21.11
C ALA A 407 11.29 13.32 19.86
N HIS A 408 10.53 13.82 18.90
CA HIS A 408 11.05 14.40 17.67
C HIS A 408 11.98 15.59 17.96
N GLY A 409 13.14 15.59 17.33
CA GLY A 409 13.97 16.79 17.15
C GLY A 409 15.46 16.52 17.31
N THR A 410 16.16 16.38 16.18
CA THR A 410 17.26 17.28 15.77
C THR A 410 18.14 16.51 14.79
N THR A 411 18.14 16.96 13.54
CA THR A 411 19.25 16.76 12.61
C THR A 411 20.52 17.26 13.27
N ALA A 412 21.35 16.34 13.78
CA ALA A 412 22.72 16.65 14.16
C ALA A 412 23.62 15.66 13.43
N SER A 413 24.22 16.17 12.34
CA SER A 413 25.56 15.78 11.95
C SER A 413 26.44 15.86 13.20
N VAL A 414 26.86 14.71 13.74
CA VAL A 414 27.92 14.66 14.74
C VAL A 414 29.10 13.99 14.08
N SER A 415 30.06 14.86 13.75
CA SER A 415 31.43 14.54 13.41
C SER A 415 32.04 13.58 14.41
N CYS A 416 32.85 12.67 13.91
CA CYS A 416 33.92 12.04 14.66
C CYS A 416 34.72 13.11 15.42
N ASN A 417 34.70 13.07 16.75
CA ASN A 417 35.89 13.08 17.60
C ASN A 417 35.51 13.13 19.09
N GLU A 418 36.25 12.30 19.83
CA GLU A 418 36.62 12.43 21.26
C GLU A 418 35.49 12.48 22.29
N VAL A 419 35.37 11.42 23.11
CA VAL A 419 35.73 11.45 24.54
C VAL A 419 36.08 10.03 25.00
N GLU A 420 37.38 9.84 25.24
CA GLU A 420 38.06 9.14 26.33
C GLU A 420 37.34 8.15 27.28
N SER A 421 37.93 6.94 27.32
CA SER A 421 38.39 6.18 28.49
C SER A 421 37.58 6.16 29.80
N HIS A 422 37.11 4.97 30.16
CA HIS A 422 37.38 4.29 31.45
C HIS A 422 36.95 2.82 31.26
N ASP A 423 37.87 1.90 30.96
CA ASP A 423 38.70 1.15 31.92
C ASP A 423 37.95 -0.03 32.55
N PHE A 424 38.26 -1.24 32.07
CA PHE A 424 38.33 -2.49 32.85
C PHE A 424 39.02 -3.55 31.98
N GLY A 425 40.35 -3.47 31.97
CA GLY A 425 41.19 -4.59 31.57
C GLY A 425 42.21 -4.84 32.67
N GLU A 426 42.08 -5.95 33.38
CA GLU A 426 43.23 -6.73 33.84
C GLU A 426 42.75 -8.07 34.41
N LEU A 427 43.21 -9.16 33.78
CA LEU A 427 43.93 -10.28 34.40
C LEU A 427 43.87 -11.51 33.49
N ALA A 428 44.91 -11.71 32.66
CA ALA A 428 45.46 -13.05 32.36
C ALA A 428 46.72 -12.98 31.49
N GLY A 429 47.84 -13.47 32.04
CA GLY A 429 49.13 -13.71 31.37
C GLY A 429 50.25 -13.20 32.27
N VAL A 430 51.24 -13.97 32.73
CA VAL A 430 51.92 -15.15 32.19
C VAL A 430 52.54 -15.92 33.36
N GLY A 431 52.65 -17.25 33.25
CA GLY A 431 53.06 -18.14 34.35
C GLY A 431 54.56 -18.40 34.53
N LEU A 432 54.79 -19.53 35.21
CA LEU A 432 56.01 -20.32 35.45
C LEU A 432 56.63 -20.27 36.86
N ALA A 433 56.67 -21.49 37.43
CA ALA A 433 57.78 -22.11 38.17
C ALA A 433 58.14 -21.60 39.57
N SER A 434 57.71 -22.36 40.58
CA SER A 434 58.60 -23.07 41.52
C SER A 434 57.83 -24.13 42.28
#